data_AF-A0A519M492-F1
#
_entry.id   AF-A0A519M492-F1
#
_cell.length_a   1.000
_cell.length_b   1.000
_cell.length_c   1.000
_cell.angle_alpha   90.00
_cell.angle_beta   90.00
_cell.angle_gamma   90.00
#
_symmetry.space_group_name_H-M   'P 1'
#
loop_
_entity.id
_entity.type
_entity.pdbx_description
1 polymer ?
#
loop_
_entity_poly.entity_id
_entity_poly.type
_entity_poly.pdbx_seq_one_letter_code
_entity_poly.pdbx_strand_id
1 'polypeptide(L)'
;GIFIATILLLLFLIPLIFPGTIAEQVKSFANKSLTGKLDFSKSRLSFFTHFPSLTVSLDDLSLTGSAPFANDTLLKADQVAFGINLKRLIFDNEIKIDEIYVSDAFINVMVDEKGGANYNVYVSESEKPKDTTSNTAIKLDRIDLENCHIKYNDRSAKILVDAHGFNYLGKGNLSEAVFDLDTDAEIDSVDFMLDGVPYLEKKRLRADLITRINTNALSFILRKNELRINRLPLEFSGIFTILKDGYVIDINAVSENNSLKDLFSVLPPQYATWMEDTKIEGRSDLAVKFKGRYNAAKNQQPDLGVKLNIRDGLVEYKKAPVPLSGLKLDLNVNMPSLDVEQLAVDMKALDFKVGDKDYFHAFLQSRGFSEMALKADIKGTLDLKTLDAALGIQDVDLRGKLVADLTANGQYSTTKKTFPKTKGGINLQNGWLKTTHYPNPITDIKFVANVLNDKGTYDDLRVAV
;
A
#
# COMPACT_ATOMS: atom_id res chain seq x y z
N GLY A 1 18.05 8.03 -51.79
CA GLY A 1 18.50 6.66 -52.12
C GLY A 1 19.86 6.39 -51.50
N ILE A 2 20.93 6.69 -52.24
CA ILE A 2 22.32 6.37 -51.85
C ILE A 2 22.72 7.00 -50.50
N PHE A 3 22.45 8.29 -50.30
CA PHE A 3 22.77 8.97 -49.02
C PHE A 3 22.11 8.31 -47.78
N ILE A 4 20.83 7.94 -47.89
CA ILE A 4 20.10 7.26 -46.81
C ILE A 4 20.66 5.85 -46.59
N ALA A 5 20.96 5.12 -47.66
CA ALA A 5 21.58 3.79 -47.57
C ALA A 5 22.97 3.85 -46.91
N THR A 6 23.78 4.86 -47.22
CA THR A 6 25.09 5.09 -46.59
C THR A 6 24.95 5.39 -45.10
N ILE A 7 23.98 6.20 -44.69
CA ILE A 7 23.73 6.49 -43.26
C ILE A 7 23.28 5.22 -42.52
N LEU A 8 22.34 4.46 -43.07
CA LEU A 8 21.89 3.21 -42.46
C LEU A 8 23.02 2.18 -42.34
N LEU A 9 23.89 2.10 -43.37
CA LEU A 9 25.07 1.27 -43.35
C LEU A 9 26.04 1.70 -42.24
N LEU A 10 26.30 3.00 -42.06
CA LEU A 10 27.16 3.51 -41.00
C LEU A 10 26.58 3.27 -39.60
N LEU A 11 25.28 3.47 -39.41
CA LEU A 11 24.57 3.16 -38.15
C LEU A 11 24.66 1.66 -37.80
N PHE A 12 24.76 0.79 -38.80
CA PHE A 12 24.97 -0.64 -38.61
C PHE A 12 26.44 -1.02 -38.35
N LEU A 13 27.39 -0.40 -39.06
CA LEU A 13 28.81 -0.73 -39.00
C LEU A 13 29.53 -0.16 -37.77
N ILE A 14 29.22 1.08 -37.34
CA ILE A 14 29.91 1.73 -36.21
C ILE A 14 29.81 0.88 -34.93
N PRO A 15 28.65 0.32 -34.54
CA PRO A 15 28.56 -0.51 -33.36
C PRO A 15 29.37 -1.82 -33.40
N LEU A 16 29.70 -2.33 -34.60
CA LEU A 16 30.48 -3.57 -34.76
C LEU A 16 31.98 -3.38 -34.51
N ILE A 17 32.51 -2.16 -34.67
CA ILE A 17 33.96 -1.89 -34.67
C ILE A 17 34.48 -1.44 -33.29
N PHE A 18 33.64 -0.80 -32.46
CA PHE A 18 34.07 -0.13 -31.22
C PHE A 18 33.64 -0.73 -29.86
N PRO A 19 33.13 -1.98 -29.70
CA PRO A 19 32.61 -2.43 -28.41
C PRO A 19 33.68 -2.61 -27.32
N GLY A 20 34.90 -3.06 -27.68
CA GLY A 20 35.91 -3.46 -26.69
C GLY A 20 36.58 -2.32 -25.92
N THR A 21 36.95 -1.22 -26.60
CA THR A 21 37.63 -0.07 -25.96
C THR A 21 36.70 0.73 -25.05
N ILE A 22 35.41 0.82 -25.41
CA ILE A 22 34.39 1.50 -24.60
C ILE A 22 34.15 0.72 -23.30
N ALA A 23 34.12 -0.62 -23.36
CA ALA A 23 33.92 -1.50 -22.21
C ALA A 23 34.92 -1.23 -21.07
N GLU A 24 36.22 -1.27 -21.39
CA GLU A 24 37.30 -1.13 -20.42
C GLU A 24 37.33 0.27 -19.79
N GLN A 25 37.08 1.31 -20.59
CA GLN A 25 37.01 2.68 -20.11
C GLN A 25 35.81 2.90 -19.18
N VAL A 26 34.63 2.40 -19.54
CA VAL A 26 33.42 2.49 -18.70
C VAL A 26 33.66 1.75 -17.37
N LYS A 27 34.18 0.52 -17.40
CA LYS A 27 34.48 -0.26 -16.19
C LYS A 27 35.51 0.44 -15.30
N SER A 28 36.58 0.99 -15.87
CA SER A 28 37.61 1.69 -15.10
C SER A 28 37.10 3.02 -14.53
N PHE A 29 36.27 3.76 -15.25
CA PHE A 29 35.70 5.02 -14.79
C PHE A 29 34.69 4.77 -13.67
N ALA A 30 33.73 3.85 -13.88
CA ALA A 30 32.71 3.53 -12.90
C ALA A 30 33.31 3.07 -11.57
N ASN A 31 34.28 2.15 -11.58
CA ASN A 31 34.91 1.67 -10.35
C ASN A 31 35.81 2.70 -9.64
N LYS A 32 36.17 3.82 -10.29
CA LYS A 32 36.83 4.95 -9.62
C LYS A 32 35.83 5.90 -8.95
N SER A 33 34.63 6.00 -9.51
CA SER A 33 33.56 6.88 -9.03
C SER A 33 32.57 6.19 -8.09
N LEU A 34 32.71 4.87 -7.88
CA LEU A 34 31.83 4.06 -7.03
C LEU A 34 32.63 3.40 -5.90
N THR A 35 32.06 3.41 -4.68
CA THR A 35 32.54 2.60 -3.55
C THR A 35 32.17 1.13 -3.72
N GLY A 36 31.08 0.84 -4.43
CA GLY A 36 30.67 -0.50 -4.83
C GLY A 36 31.48 -1.02 -6.00
N LYS A 37 31.67 -2.34 -6.07
CA LYS A 37 32.36 -3.01 -7.17
C LYS A 37 31.37 -3.25 -8.30
N LEU A 38 31.60 -2.62 -9.45
CA LEU A 38 30.83 -2.82 -10.68
C LEU A 38 31.55 -3.82 -11.61
N ASP A 39 30.85 -4.88 -11.97
CA ASP A 39 31.29 -5.89 -12.93
C ASP A 39 30.22 -6.16 -13.99
N PHE A 40 30.64 -6.66 -15.15
CA PHE A 40 29.77 -7.06 -16.28
C PHE A 40 30.58 -7.93 -17.25
N SER A 41 29.89 -8.81 -17.98
CA SER A 41 30.55 -9.78 -18.88
C SER A 41 30.91 -9.16 -20.23
N LYS A 42 30.00 -8.36 -20.81
CA LYS A 42 30.14 -7.76 -22.14
C LYS A 42 29.49 -6.39 -22.20
N SER A 43 29.98 -5.55 -23.12
CA SER A 43 29.29 -4.32 -23.50
C SER A 43 28.94 -4.32 -24.98
N ARG A 44 27.76 -3.81 -25.32
CA ARG A 44 27.27 -3.67 -26.70
C ARG A 44 26.89 -2.22 -26.97
N LEU A 45 27.10 -1.81 -28.21
CA LEU A 45 26.63 -0.53 -28.72
C LEU A 45 25.52 -0.82 -29.76
N SER A 46 24.47 -0.01 -29.81
CA SER A 46 23.39 -0.19 -30.79
C SER A 46 22.60 1.10 -31.01
N PHE A 47 22.26 1.41 -32.26
CA PHE A 47 21.31 2.47 -32.62
C PHE A 47 19.87 1.97 -32.77
N PHE A 48 19.67 0.64 -32.82
CA PHE A 48 18.39 0.03 -33.17
C PHE A 48 17.62 -0.51 -31.98
N THR A 49 18.31 -0.77 -30.85
CA THR A 49 17.67 -1.36 -29.67
C THR A 49 16.65 -0.38 -29.06
N HIS A 50 17.04 0.88 -28.85
CA HIS A 50 16.18 1.93 -28.33
C HIS A 50 16.26 3.19 -29.20
N PHE A 51 15.90 3.07 -30.48
CA PHE A 51 15.89 4.21 -31.39
C PHE A 51 14.89 5.29 -30.90
N PRO A 52 15.26 6.59 -30.91
CA PRO A 52 16.38 7.21 -31.61
C PRO A 52 17.70 7.32 -30.83
N SER A 53 17.81 6.76 -29.63
CA SER A 53 19.01 6.89 -28.78
C SER A 53 20.14 5.95 -29.23
N LEU A 54 21.39 6.37 -29.04
CA LEU A 54 22.52 5.44 -29.07
C LEU A 54 22.57 4.71 -27.74
N THR A 55 22.36 3.40 -27.75
CA THR A 55 22.33 2.60 -26.54
C THR A 55 23.69 1.96 -26.29
N VAL A 56 24.20 2.11 -25.06
CA VAL A 56 25.28 1.29 -24.51
C VAL A 56 24.66 0.29 -23.54
N SER A 57 24.71 -1.00 -23.86
CA SER A 57 24.21 -2.09 -23.01
C SER A 57 25.36 -2.82 -22.33
N LEU A 58 25.17 -3.18 -21.07
CA LEU A 58 26.08 -3.99 -20.25
C LEU A 58 25.35 -5.27 -19.88
N ASP A 59 25.90 -6.42 -20.26
CA ASP A 59 25.30 -7.73 -20.01
C ASP A 59 25.91 -8.36 -18.73
N ASP A 60 25.09 -9.12 -18.00
CA ASP A 60 25.43 -9.76 -16.71
C ASP A 60 26.01 -8.78 -15.69
N LEU A 61 25.39 -7.60 -15.55
CA LEU A 61 25.88 -6.55 -14.67
C LEU A 61 25.68 -6.94 -13.20
N SER A 62 26.71 -6.72 -12.38
CA SER A 62 26.64 -6.83 -10.92
C SER A 62 27.27 -5.61 -10.26
N LEU A 63 26.61 -5.09 -9.23
CA LEU A 63 27.07 -3.99 -8.41
C LEU A 63 26.89 -4.35 -6.93
N THR A 64 27.97 -4.28 -6.16
CA THR A 64 27.91 -4.37 -4.70
C THR A 64 27.52 -3.04 -4.07
N GLY A 65 26.97 -3.09 -2.85
CA GLY A 65 26.59 -1.91 -2.10
C GLY A 65 27.77 -1.11 -1.54
N SER A 66 27.45 0.04 -0.94
CA SER A 66 28.35 0.80 -0.07
C SER A 66 28.33 0.27 1.37
N ALA A 67 29.29 0.70 2.20
CA ALA A 67 29.22 0.48 3.65
C ALA A 67 27.86 0.98 4.20
N PRO A 68 27.22 0.25 5.14
CA PRO A 68 27.72 -0.92 5.88
C PRO A 68 27.56 -2.28 5.17
N PHE A 69 27.05 -2.30 3.93
CA PHE A 69 26.70 -3.50 3.16
C PHE A 69 27.64 -3.71 1.95
N ALA A 70 28.94 -3.45 2.12
CA ALA A 70 29.90 -3.41 1.01
C ALA A 70 30.08 -4.74 0.27
N ASN A 71 29.78 -5.86 0.94
CA ASN A 71 29.87 -7.21 0.39
C ASN A 71 28.51 -7.74 -0.12
N ASP A 72 27.43 -7.00 0.10
CA ASP A 72 26.10 -7.39 -0.35
C ASP A 72 25.85 -6.89 -1.78
N THR A 73 25.04 -7.63 -2.52
CA THR A 73 24.60 -7.21 -3.85
C THR A 73 23.58 -6.10 -3.71
N LEU A 74 23.81 -4.98 -4.38
CA LEU A 74 22.82 -3.90 -4.57
C LEU A 74 22.01 -4.13 -5.84
N LEU A 75 22.68 -4.48 -6.94
CA LEU A 75 22.07 -4.74 -8.24
C LEU A 75 22.75 -5.94 -8.89
N LYS A 76 21.95 -6.85 -9.42
CA LYS A 76 22.38 -7.88 -10.37
C LYS A 76 21.35 -7.94 -11.50
N ALA A 77 21.76 -7.77 -12.74
CA ALA A 77 20.87 -7.70 -13.88
C ALA A 77 21.43 -8.46 -15.07
N ASP A 78 20.57 -9.12 -15.83
CA ASP A 78 20.98 -9.72 -17.11
C ASP A 78 21.39 -8.63 -18.10
N GLN A 79 20.70 -7.48 -18.07
CA GLN A 79 21.08 -6.30 -18.85
C GLN A 79 20.79 -4.97 -18.14
N VAL A 80 21.74 -4.05 -18.24
CA VAL A 80 21.53 -2.62 -17.99
C VAL A 80 21.96 -1.84 -19.23
N ALA A 81 21.12 -0.93 -19.71
CA ALA A 81 21.43 -0.11 -20.86
C ALA A 81 21.23 1.38 -20.59
N PHE A 82 22.09 2.18 -21.20
CA PHE A 82 22.08 3.64 -21.12
C PHE A 82 21.83 4.22 -22.51
N GLY A 83 20.75 5.00 -22.64
CA GLY A 83 20.46 5.76 -23.85
C GLY A 83 21.23 7.07 -23.85
N ILE A 84 21.97 7.31 -24.93
CA ILE A 84 22.74 8.53 -25.19
C ILE A 84 22.02 9.35 -26.25
N ASN A 85 21.83 10.63 -25.96
CA ASN A 85 21.17 11.58 -26.85
C ASN A 85 22.00 11.85 -28.12
N LEU A 86 21.54 11.36 -29.28
CA LEU A 86 22.25 11.54 -30.55
C LEU A 86 22.40 13.00 -30.97
N LYS A 87 21.39 13.83 -30.73
CA LYS A 87 21.43 15.23 -31.15
C LYS A 87 22.55 15.95 -30.41
N ARG A 88 22.66 15.75 -29.09
CA ARG A 88 23.76 16.31 -28.29
C ARG A 88 25.12 15.76 -28.70
N LEU A 89 25.19 14.45 -28.95
CA LEU A 89 26.44 13.82 -29.37
C LEU A 89 26.97 14.35 -30.71
N ILE A 90 26.08 14.49 -31.71
CA ILE A 90 26.47 14.86 -33.08
C ILE A 90 26.66 16.38 -33.24
N PHE A 91 25.77 17.18 -32.66
CA PHE A 91 25.75 18.64 -32.89
C PHE A 91 26.48 19.43 -31.81
N ASP A 92 26.48 18.95 -30.56
CA ASP A 92 27.07 19.66 -29.42
C ASP A 92 28.37 18.98 -28.93
N ASN A 93 28.74 17.82 -29.51
CA ASN A 93 29.86 16.98 -29.08
C ASN A 93 29.81 16.65 -27.56
N GLU A 94 28.59 16.49 -27.03
CA GLU A 94 28.30 16.28 -25.61
C GLU A 94 27.67 14.89 -25.41
N ILE A 95 28.27 14.08 -24.52
CA ILE A 95 27.68 12.79 -24.10
C ILE A 95 26.65 13.07 -23.01
N LYS A 96 25.36 13.04 -23.38
CA LYS A 96 24.25 13.14 -22.43
C LYS A 96 23.53 11.79 -22.34
N ILE A 97 23.52 11.19 -21.15
CA ILE A 97 22.67 10.04 -20.84
C ILE A 97 21.31 10.55 -20.38
N ASP A 98 20.27 10.23 -21.13
CA ASP A 98 18.89 10.62 -20.83
C ASP A 98 17.97 9.43 -20.55
N GLU A 99 18.37 8.20 -20.86
CA GLU A 99 17.53 7.03 -20.66
C GLU A 99 18.28 5.91 -19.93
N ILE A 100 17.60 5.22 -19.02
CA ILE A 100 18.09 4.01 -18.35
C ILE A 100 17.09 2.88 -18.59
N TYR A 101 17.62 1.73 -18.99
CA TYR A 101 16.87 0.48 -19.18
C TYR A 101 17.50 -0.61 -18.32
N VAL A 102 16.69 -1.38 -17.61
CA VAL A 102 17.15 -2.51 -16.78
C VAL A 102 16.20 -3.68 -17.00
N SER A 103 16.75 -4.85 -17.34
CA SER A 103 15.96 -6.05 -17.61
C SER A 103 16.44 -7.21 -16.76
N ASP A 104 15.49 -8.00 -16.25
CA ASP A 104 15.71 -9.23 -15.49
C ASP A 104 16.69 -9.01 -14.33
N ALA A 105 16.34 -8.09 -13.43
CA ALA A 105 17.24 -7.64 -12.37
C ALA A 105 16.75 -7.96 -10.97
N PHE A 106 17.68 -8.34 -10.10
CA PHE A 106 17.52 -8.30 -8.66
C PHE A 106 18.10 -7.00 -8.11
N ILE A 107 17.24 -6.17 -7.52
CA ILE A 107 17.57 -4.91 -6.86
C ILE A 107 17.33 -5.08 -5.36
N ASN A 108 18.39 -4.96 -4.56
CA ASN A 108 18.34 -5.22 -3.14
C ASN A 108 18.80 -3.99 -2.36
N VAL A 109 17.84 -3.19 -1.91
CA VAL A 109 18.09 -2.01 -1.08
C VAL A 109 18.07 -2.42 0.38
N MET A 110 19.15 -2.11 1.09
CA MET A 110 19.33 -2.43 2.50
C MET A 110 19.68 -1.16 3.26
N VAL A 111 18.96 -0.93 4.36
CA VAL A 111 19.20 0.15 5.32
C VAL A 111 19.36 -0.46 6.71
N ASP A 112 20.45 -0.15 7.39
CA ASP A 112 20.71 -0.63 8.75
C ASP A 112 19.88 0.13 9.79
N GLU A 113 19.98 -0.26 11.06
CA GLU A 113 19.25 0.39 12.17
C GLU A 113 19.63 1.85 12.39
N LYS A 114 20.78 2.29 11.86
CA LYS A 114 21.29 3.67 11.96
C LYS A 114 20.94 4.52 10.75
N GLY A 115 20.23 3.97 9.76
CA GLY A 115 19.92 4.65 8.50
C GLY A 115 21.03 4.57 7.45
N GLY A 116 22.10 3.81 7.70
CA GLY A 116 23.17 3.57 6.73
C GLY A 116 22.67 2.67 5.61
N ALA A 117 22.70 3.15 4.38
CA ALA A 117 22.15 2.47 3.22
C ALA A 117 23.19 2.01 2.20
N ASN A 118 22.90 0.91 1.51
CA ASN A 118 23.80 0.30 0.52
C ASN A 118 23.81 0.98 -0.87
N TYR A 119 22.85 1.87 -1.15
CA TYR A 119 22.75 2.62 -2.41
C TYR A 119 23.64 3.87 -2.47
N ASN A 120 24.33 4.22 -1.38
CA ASN A 120 25.23 5.37 -1.32
C ASN A 120 26.58 5.06 -1.98
N VAL A 121 26.54 4.56 -3.21
CA VAL A 121 27.70 4.03 -3.91
C VAL A 121 28.57 5.11 -4.54
N TYR A 122 28.03 6.30 -4.86
CA TYR A 122 28.79 7.36 -5.53
C TYR A 122 29.81 8.04 -4.60
N VAL A 123 31.05 8.15 -5.08
CA VAL A 123 32.13 8.91 -4.43
C VAL A 123 32.23 10.27 -5.10
N SER A 124 31.91 11.34 -4.38
CA SER A 124 32.21 12.70 -4.83
C SER A 124 33.71 12.94 -4.76
N GLU A 125 34.34 13.41 -5.84
CA GLU A 125 35.71 13.94 -5.79
C GLU A 125 35.79 15.07 -4.75
N SER A 126 36.44 14.80 -3.62
CA SER A 126 36.82 15.83 -2.66
C SER A 126 37.96 16.68 -3.24
N GLU A 127 37.75 18.00 -3.28
CA GLU A 127 38.76 19.04 -3.54
C GLU A 127 39.27 19.19 -4.99
N LYS A 128 38.47 19.87 -5.82
CA LYS A 128 39.00 20.84 -6.80
C LYS A 128 38.46 22.23 -6.49
N PRO A 129 39.23 23.32 -6.70
CA PRO A 129 38.73 24.67 -6.54
C PRO A 129 37.49 24.87 -7.39
N LYS A 130 36.52 25.64 -6.87
CA LYS A 130 35.36 26.11 -7.62
C LYS A 130 35.83 26.92 -8.82
N ASP A 131 35.99 26.26 -9.95
CA ASP A 131 35.92 26.91 -11.25
C ASP A 131 34.99 26.13 -12.15
N THR A 132 33.99 26.86 -12.64
CA THR A 132 32.87 26.47 -13.50
C THR A 132 31.88 25.45 -12.93
N THR A 133 30.63 25.91 -12.84
CA THR A 133 29.38 25.16 -12.66
C THR A 133 29.40 23.76 -13.26
N SER A 134 29.81 22.74 -12.50
CA SER A 134 29.42 21.37 -12.79
C SER A 134 27.98 21.19 -12.28
N ASN A 135 27.02 21.65 -13.09
CA ASN A 135 25.62 21.27 -12.96
C ASN A 135 25.50 19.79 -13.38
N THR A 136 26.05 18.89 -12.58
CA THR A 136 25.92 17.43 -12.74
C THR A 136 24.56 17.00 -12.20
N ALA A 137 23.49 17.70 -12.62
CA ALA A 137 22.16 17.17 -12.52
C ALA A 137 22.10 16.03 -13.53
N ILE A 138 22.01 14.80 -13.05
CA ILE A 138 21.74 13.64 -13.90
C ILE A 138 20.40 13.93 -14.60
N LYS A 139 20.46 14.22 -15.91
CA LYS A 139 19.31 14.66 -16.71
C LYS A 139 18.64 13.45 -17.36
N LEU A 140 17.96 12.64 -16.55
CA LEU A 140 17.14 11.55 -17.07
C LEU A 140 15.80 12.06 -17.61
N ASP A 141 15.40 11.52 -18.74
CA ASP A 141 14.11 11.72 -19.39
C ASP A 141 13.26 10.43 -19.32
N ARG A 142 13.90 9.24 -19.21
CA ARG A 142 13.22 7.94 -19.13
C ARG A 142 13.93 6.93 -18.22
N ILE A 143 13.15 6.17 -17.45
CA ILE A 143 13.58 4.97 -16.72
C ILE A 143 12.65 3.82 -17.14
N ASP A 144 13.22 2.70 -17.55
CA ASP A 144 12.49 1.51 -17.95
C ASP A 144 13.04 0.29 -17.19
N LEU A 145 12.20 -0.37 -16.43
CA LEU A 145 12.52 -1.57 -15.66
C LEU A 145 11.60 -2.69 -16.14
N GLU A 146 12.18 -3.80 -16.56
CA GLU A 146 11.46 -4.94 -17.09
C GLU A 146 11.78 -6.19 -16.27
N ASN A 147 10.73 -6.88 -15.79
CA ASN A 147 10.82 -8.12 -15.03
C ASN A 147 11.83 -8.08 -13.85
N CYS A 148 11.77 -7.03 -13.03
CA CYS A 148 12.66 -6.87 -11.89
C CYS A 148 12.11 -7.52 -10.61
N HIS A 149 13.01 -8.00 -9.75
CA HIS A 149 12.75 -8.30 -8.35
C HIS A 149 13.36 -7.19 -7.49
N ILE A 150 12.51 -6.41 -6.83
CA ILE A 150 12.93 -5.31 -5.95
C ILE A 150 12.67 -5.71 -4.50
N LYS A 151 13.74 -5.72 -3.70
CA LYS A 151 13.68 -5.91 -2.25
C LYS A 151 14.17 -4.65 -1.55
N TYR A 152 13.31 -4.04 -0.76
CA TYR A 152 13.64 -2.89 0.09
C TYR A 152 13.51 -3.30 1.55
N ASN A 153 14.63 -3.37 2.26
CA ASN A 153 14.69 -3.75 3.67
C ASN A 153 15.30 -2.61 4.48
N ASP A 154 14.44 -1.86 5.16
CA ASP A 154 14.82 -0.74 6.01
C ASP A 154 14.60 -1.08 7.48
N ARG A 155 15.70 -1.40 8.16
CA ARG A 155 15.67 -1.77 9.57
C ARG A 155 15.50 -0.58 10.50
N SER A 156 15.82 0.63 10.04
CA SER A 156 15.61 1.86 10.82
C SER A 156 14.13 2.20 10.94
N ALA A 157 13.37 2.01 9.87
CA ALA A 157 11.92 2.22 9.82
C ALA A 157 11.11 0.93 10.08
N LYS A 158 11.79 -0.22 10.20
CA LYS A 158 11.21 -1.57 10.28
C LYS A 158 10.26 -1.90 9.12
N ILE A 159 10.64 -1.47 7.92
CA ILE A 159 9.87 -1.67 6.69
C ILE A 159 10.54 -2.74 5.84
N LEU A 160 9.74 -3.68 5.34
CA LEU A 160 10.15 -4.60 4.30
C LEU A 160 9.15 -4.52 3.13
N VAL A 161 9.67 -4.30 1.93
CA VAL A 161 8.94 -4.45 0.67
C VAL A 161 9.67 -5.49 -0.16
N ASP A 162 8.93 -6.48 -0.67
CA ASP A 162 9.46 -7.53 -1.54
C ASP A 162 8.53 -7.62 -2.77
N ALA A 163 9.00 -7.14 -3.92
CA ALA A 163 8.22 -6.94 -5.14
C ALA A 163 8.80 -7.78 -6.29
N HIS A 164 8.01 -8.72 -6.80
CA HIS A 164 8.39 -9.63 -7.89
C HIS A 164 7.64 -9.28 -9.17
N GLY A 165 8.28 -9.52 -10.32
CA GLY A 165 7.72 -9.19 -11.63
C GLY A 165 7.44 -7.69 -11.76
N PHE A 166 8.36 -6.86 -11.27
CA PHE A 166 8.26 -5.40 -11.26
C PHE A 166 8.60 -4.85 -12.64
N ASN A 167 7.60 -4.34 -13.33
CA ASN A 167 7.70 -3.63 -14.59
C ASN A 167 7.36 -2.16 -14.34
N TYR A 168 8.20 -1.24 -14.82
CA TYR A 168 8.04 0.18 -14.57
C TYR A 168 8.59 1.02 -15.72
N LEU A 169 7.78 1.97 -16.17
CA LEU A 169 8.15 2.98 -17.13
C LEU A 169 7.90 4.35 -16.51
N GLY A 170 8.98 5.06 -16.21
CA GLY A 170 8.97 6.44 -15.75
C GLY A 170 9.41 7.39 -16.86
N LYS A 171 8.63 8.43 -17.14
CA LYS A 171 9.00 9.48 -18.11
C LYS A 171 8.82 10.87 -17.50
N GLY A 172 9.84 11.70 -17.61
CA GLY A 172 9.78 13.07 -17.09
C GLY A 172 11.14 13.74 -17.18
N ASN A 173 11.14 15.07 -17.33
CA ASN A 173 12.38 15.83 -17.41
C ASN A 173 12.99 16.04 -16.01
N LEU A 174 13.71 15.03 -15.50
CA LEU A 174 14.32 15.05 -14.17
C LEU A 174 15.43 16.12 -14.03
N SER A 175 15.79 16.81 -15.12
CA SER A 175 16.75 17.91 -15.09
C SER A 175 16.18 19.23 -14.60
N GLU A 176 14.86 19.39 -14.61
CA GLU A 176 14.20 20.57 -14.08
C GLU A 176 13.98 20.43 -12.57
N ALA A 177 13.98 21.55 -11.84
CA ALA A 177 13.67 21.53 -10.42
C ALA A 177 12.18 21.23 -10.16
N VAL A 178 11.33 21.48 -11.15
CA VAL A 178 9.89 21.19 -11.13
C VAL A 178 9.53 20.49 -12.42
N PHE A 179 9.06 19.25 -12.34
CA PHE A 179 8.70 18.46 -13.51
C PHE A 179 7.55 17.51 -13.20
N ASP A 180 6.89 17.05 -14.25
CA ASP A 180 5.89 15.99 -14.16
C ASP A 180 6.57 14.65 -14.49
N LEU A 181 6.37 13.67 -13.61
CA LEU A 181 6.76 12.28 -13.79
C LEU A 181 5.49 11.48 -14.12
N ASP A 182 5.45 10.98 -15.34
CA ASP A 182 4.51 9.97 -15.82
C ASP A 182 5.05 8.59 -15.43
N THR A 183 4.21 7.75 -14.85
CA THR A 183 4.58 6.44 -14.34
C THR A 183 3.54 5.41 -14.75
N ASP A 184 4.00 4.40 -15.49
CA ASP A 184 3.28 3.16 -15.75
C ASP A 184 4.00 2.04 -15.02
N ALA A 185 3.33 1.39 -14.06
CA ALA A 185 3.89 0.28 -13.32
C ALA A 185 2.95 -0.92 -13.31
N GLU A 186 3.50 -2.11 -13.44
CA GLU A 186 2.83 -3.39 -13.25
C GLU A 186 3.71 -4.31 -12.41
N ILE A 187 3.16 -4.85 -11.32
CA ILE A 187 3.91 -5.67 -10.37
C ILE A 187 3.11 -6.94 -10.11
N ASP A 188 3.70 -8.10 -10.39
CA ASP A 188 3.03 -9.39 -10.27
C ASP A 188 2.68 -9.73 -8.83
N SER A 189 3.61 -9.48 -7.90
CA SER A 189 3.34 -9.64 -6.47
C SER A 189 4.15 -8.66 -5.62
N VAL A 190 3.47 -7.99 -4.69
CA VAL A 190 4.08 -7.17 -3.64
C VAL A 190 3.72 -7.72 -2.27
N ASP A 191 4.76 -7.88 -1.45
CA ASP A 191 4.68 -8.05 -0.01
C ASP A 191 5.11 -6.75 0.68
N PHE A 192 4.37 -6.35 1.71
CA PHE A 192 4.68 -5.21 2.56
C PHE A 192 4.53 -5.61 4.03
N MET A 193 5.61 -5.48 4.79
CA MET A 193 5.63 -5.73 6.22
C MET A 193 6.09 -4.47 6.96
N LEU A 194 5.45 -4.20 8.09
CA LEU A 194 5.80 -3.13 9.01
C LEU A 194 5.93 -3.73 10.41
N ASP A 195 7.08 -3.53 11.05
CA ASP A 195 7.41 -4.11 12.37
C ASP A 195 7.19 -5.63 12.43
N GLY A 196 7.53 -6.32 11.33
CA GLY A 196 7.37 -7.78 11.19
C GLY A 196 5.92 -8.25 10.99
N VAL A 197 4.93 -7.34 10.97
CA VAL A 197 3.54 -7.67 10.69
C VAL A 197 3.28 -7.55 9.19
N PRO A 198 2.79 -8.61 8.51
CA PRO A 198 2.41 -8.52 7.11
C PRO A 198 1.11 -7.71 6.94
N TYR A 199 1.19 -6.62 6.18
CA TYR A 199 0.03 -5.77 5.85
C TYR A 199 -0.47 -6.01 4.43
N LEU A 200 0.45 -6.26 3.49
CA LEU A 200 0.13 -6.76 2.15
C LEU A 200 0.98 -7.98 1.89
N GLU A 201 0.38 -8.98 1.26
CA GLU A 201 1.08 -10.20 0.88
C GLU A 201 0.48 -10.69 -0.43
N LYS A 202 1.37 -10.96 -1.39
CA LYS A 202 1.12 -11.50 -2.72
C LYS A 202 0.05 -10.72 -3.47
N LYS A 203 0.10 -9.39 -3.39
CA LYS A 203 -0.86 -8.51 -4.06
C LYS A 203 -0.32 -8.07 -5.41
N ARG A 204 -1.09 -8.27 -6.48
CA ARG A 204 -0.79 -7.75 -7.82
C ARG A 204 -1.12 -6.26 -7.84
N LEU A 205 -0.24 -5.44 -8.40
CA LEU A 205 -0.44 -3.99 -8.53
C LEU A 205 -0.35 -3.57 -10.00
N ARG A 206 -1.21 -2.63 -10.40
CA ARG A 206 -1.09 -1.86 -11.64
C ARG A 206 -1.27 -0.39 -11.28
N ALA A 207 -0.36 0.48 -11.69
CA ALA A 207 -0.37 1.90 -11.36
C ALA A 207 -0.14 2.74 -12.62
N ASP A 208 -1.03 3.70 -12.85
CA ASP A 208 -0.89 4.76 -13.85
C ASP A 208 -0.95 6.09 -13.07
N LEU A 209 0.22 6.71 -12.91
CA LEU A 209 0.43 7.81 -11.98
C LEU A 209 0.99 9.02 -12.71
N ILE A 210 0.49 10.19 -12.32
CA ILE A 210 1.02 11.47 -12.78
C ILE A 210 1.39 12.31 -11.55
N THR A 211 2.69 12.35 -11.27
CA THR A 211 3.24 13.03 -10.09
C THR A 211 4.05 14.24 -10.50
N ARG A 212 3.67 15.43 -10.00
CA ARG A 212 4.52 16.62 -10.12
C ARG A 212 5.52 16.66 -8.98
N ILE A 213 6.79 16.65 -9.31
CA ILE A 213 7.89 16.68 -8.35
C ILE A 213 8.49 18.08 -8.33
N ASN A 214 8.68 18.64 -7.14
CA ASN A 214 9.40 19.88 -6.90
C ASN A 214 10.57 19.60 -5.95
N THR A 215 11.78 19.54 -6.48
CA THR A 215 12.99 19.21 -5.71
C THR A 215 13.46 20.36 -4.83
N ASN A 216 13.13 21.61 -5.17
CA ASN A 216 13.43 22.77 -4.32
C ASN A 216 12.58 22.77 -3.04
N ALA A 217 11.31 22.41 -3.16
CA ALA A 217 10.37 22.35 -2.03
C ALA A 217 10.27 20.95 -1.39
N LEU A 218 10.94 19.95 -1.95
CA LEU A 218 10.81 18.53 -1.60
C LEU A 218 9.35 18.07 -1.55
N SER A 219 8.59 18.45 -2.57
CA SER A 219 7.14 18.25 -2.65
C SER A 219 6.74 17.40 -3.85
N PHE A 220 5.74 16.55 -3.64
CA PHE A 220 5.20 15.59 -4.59
C PHE A 220 3.69 15.80 -4.67
N ILE A 221 3.19 16.27 -5.81
CA ILE A 221 1.77 16.52 -6.04
C ILE A 221 1.22 15.40 -6.92
N LEU A 222 0.38 14.58 -6.32
CA LEU A 222 -0.32 13.45 -6.91
C LEU A 222 -1.57 14.01 -7.61
N ARG A 223 -1.53 14.15 -8.94
CA ARG A 223 -2.59 14.86 -9.69
C ARG A 223 -3.81 13.98 -9.94
N LYS A 224 -3.68 13.03 -10.86
CA LYS A 224 -4.67 12.01 -11.17
C LYS A 224 -3.90 10.70 -11.23
N ASN A 225 -4.23 9.79 -10.32
CA ASN A 225 -3.51 8.54 -10.18
C ASN A 225 -4.51 7.41 -10.06
N GLU A 226 -4.32 6.39 -10.87
CA GLU A 226 -5.13 5.19 -10.90
C GLU A 226 -4.26 4.04 -10.42
N LEU A 227 -4.67 3.41 -9.32
CA LEU A 227 -4.04 2.23 -8.75
C LEU A 227 -5.05 1.10 -8.77
N ARG A 228 -4.65 -0.07 -9.23
CA ARG A 228 -5.44 -1.29 -9.09
C ARG A 228 -4.69 -2.26 -8.19
N ILE A 229 -5.26 -2.54 -7.02
CA ILE A 229 -4.77 -3.57 -6.09
C ILE A 229 -5.61 -4.83 -6.33
N ASN A 230 -4.98 -5.87 -6.88
CA ASN A 230 -5.68 -7.04 -7.41
C ASN A 230 -6.78 -6.62 -8.40
N ARG A 231 -8.05 -6.61 -7.96
CA ARG A 231 -9.21 -6.21 -8.75
C ARG A 231 -9.81 -4.87 -8.33
N LEU A 232 -9.42 -4.33 -7.17
CA LEU A 232 -9.97 -3.09 -6.63
C LEU A 232 -9.34 -1.88 -7.34
N PRO A 233 -10.10 -1.11 -8.14
CA PRO A 233 -9.63 0.17 -8.66
C PRO A 233 -9.66 1.22 -7.55
N LEU A 234 -8.63 2.04 -7.46
CA LEU A 234 -8.47 3.14 -6.52
C LEU A 234 -7.97 4.36 -7.29
N GLU A 235 -8.75 5.42 -7.28
CA GLU A 235 -8.31 6.72 -7.76
C GLU A 235 -7.81 7.52 -6.57
N PHE A 236 -6.63 8.13 -6.68
CA PHE A 236 -6.11 8.95 -5.60
C PHE A 236 -5.42 10.23 -6.08
N SER A 237 -5.51 11.25 -5.24
CA SER A 237 -4.87 12.55 -5.44
C SER A 237 -4.39 13.09 -4.10
N GLY A 238 -3.45 14.03 -4.15
CA GLY A 238 -2.89 14.56 -2.93
C GLY A 238 -1.56 15.26 -3.06
N ILE A 239 -0.97 15.53 -1.90
CA ILE A 239 0.36 16.10 -1.77
C ILE A 239 1.13 15.40 -0.66
N PHE A 240 2.41 15.20 -0.90
CA PHE A 240 3.38 14.81 0.12
C PHE A 240 4.55 15.79 0.07
N THR A 241 4.90 16.39 1.20
CA THR A 241 5.99 17.37 1.29
C THR A 241 6.89 17.01 2.45
N ILE A 242 8.17 16.80 2.16
CA ILE A 242 9.19 16.50 3.17
C ILE A 242 9.62 17.82 3.82
N LEU A 243 9.69 17.81 5.15
CA LEU A 243 10.15 18.93 5.96
C LEU A 243 11.39 18.53 6.75
N LYS A 244 12.12 19.52 7.27
CA LYS A 244 13.29 19.28 8.12
C LYS A 244 12.97 18.47 9.38
N ASP A 245 11.76 18.63 9.92
CA ASP A 245 11.31 18.07 11.19
C ASP A 245 10.15 17.06 11.04
N GLY A 246 9.90 16.57 9.82
CA GLY A 246 8.84 15.62 9.53
C GLY A 246 8.29 15.75 8.11
N TYR A 247 6.98 15.64 7.94
CA TYR A 247 6.35 15.79 6.63
C TYR A 247 4.93 16.33 6.72
N VAL A 248 4.41 16.84 5.60
CA VAL A 248 2.99 17.14 5.41
C VAL A 248 2.45 16.17 4.38
N ILE A 249 1.29 15.59 4.68
CA ILE A 249 0.57 14.67 3.80
C ILE A 249 -0.89 15.12 3.69
N ASP A 250 -1.46 15.03 2.51
CA ASP A 250 -2.90 15.16 2.27
C ASP A 250 -3.22 14.26 1.08
N ILE A 251 -3.66 13.04 1.37
CA ILE A 251 -4.04 12.04 0.37
C ILE A 251 -5.53 11.78 0.49
N ASN A 252 -6.21 11.83 -0.65
CA ASN A 252 -7.59 11.42 -0.80
C ASN A 252 -7.62 10.28 -1.83
N ALA A 253 -8.07 9.10 -1.40
CA ALA A 253 -8.25 7.93 -2.24
C ALA A 253 -9.72 7.52 -2.25
N VAL A 254 -10.26 7.21 -3.43
CA VAL A 254 -11.65 6.82 -3.62
C VAL A 254 -11.74 5.63 -4.55
N SER A 255 -12.74 4.81 -4.32
CA SER A 255 -13.07 3.63 -5.10
C SER A 255 -14.57 3.49 -5.06
N GLU A 256 -15.24 3.79 -6.17
CA GLU A 256 -16.70 3.89 -6.24
C GLU A 256 -17.29 2.79 -7.13
N ASN A 257 -18.50 2.34 -6.78
CA ASN A 257 -19.30 1.40 -7.55
C ASN A 257 -18.62 0.04 -7.84
N ASN A 258 -17.74 -0.41 -6.94
CA ASN A 258 -17.06 -1.70 -7.05
C ASN A 258 -18.01 -2.85 -6.78
N SER A 259 -17.65 -4.05 -7.26
CA SER A 259 -18.26 -5.25 -6.69
C SER A 259 -17.75 -5.43 -5.26
N LEU A 260 -18.62 -5.94 -4.38
CA LEU A 260 -18.22 -6.22 -2.99
C LEU A 260 -17.02 -7.19 -2.93
N LYS A 261 -16.94 -8.13 -3.88
CA LYS A 261 -15.82 -9.07 -4.02
C LYS A 261 -14.48 -8.37 -4.28
N ASP A 262 -14.47 -7.26 -5.02
CA ASP A 262 -13.24 -6.51 -5.29
C ASP A 262 -12.71 -5.86 -4.01
N LEU A 263 -13.59 -5.33 -3.15
CA LEU A 263 -13.21 -4.79 -1.85
C LEU A 263 -12.60 -5.89 -0.95
N PHE A 264 -13.20 -7.07 -0.90
CA PHE A 264 -12.63 -8.17 -0.11
C PHE A 264 -11.29 -8.67 -0.67
N SER A 265 -11.01 -8.49 -1.96
CA SER A 265 -9.77 -8.95 -2.59
C SER A 265 -8.49 -8.28 -2.08
N VAL A 266 -8.61 -7.15 -1.37
CA VAL A 266 -7.45 -6.48 -0.74
C VAL A 266 -7.18 -6.95 0.68
N LEU A 267 -8.04 -7.80 1.26
CA LEU A 267 -7.84 -8.30 2.60
C LEU A 267 -6.52 -9.10 2.74
N PRO A 268 -5.97 -9.16 3.96
CA PRO A 268 -4.82 -9.99 4.28
C PRO A 268 -4.99 -11.49 3.90
N PRO A 269 -3.91 -12.24 3.58
CA PRO A 269 -4.04 -13.60 3.05
C PRO A 269 -4.66 -14.63 3.98
N GLN A 270 -4.71 -14.40 5.30
CA GLN A 270 -5.42 -15.30 6.21
C GLN A 270 -6.90 -15.47 5.83
N TYR A 271 -7.47 -14.53 5.07
CA TYR A 271 -8.84 -14.60 4.57
C TYR A 271 -8.96 -15.18 3.15
N ALA A 272 -7.85 -15.56 2.49
CA ALA A 272 -7.87 -16.01 1.10
C ALA A 272 -8.66 -17.32 0.90
N THR A 273 -8.41 -18.33 1.73
CA THR A 273 -9.16 -19.61 1.70
C THR A 273 -10.64 -19.38 1.95
N TRP A 274 -10.96 -18.49 2.91
CA TRP A 274 -12.34 -18.11 3.18
C TRP A 274 -12.99 -17.48 1.94
N MET A 275 -12.32 -16.55 1.27
CA MET A 275 -12.84 -15.92 0.05
C MET A 275 -13.04 -16.90 -1.12
N GLU A 276 -12.18 -17.90 -1.26
CA GLU A 276 -12.31 -18.93 -2.31
C GLU A 276 -13.56 -19.81 -2.10
N ASP A 277 -13.86 -20.14 -0.85
CA ASP A 277 -15.03 -20.92 -0.46
C ASP A 277 -16.29 -20.05 -0.25
N THR A 278 -16.23 -18.73 -0.47
CA THR A 278 -17.37 -17.83 -0.24
C THR A 278 -17.84 -17.18 -1.53
N LYS A 279 -19.14 -17.31 -1.81
CA LYS A 279 -19.79 -16.52 -2.84
C LYS A 279 -20.14 -15.14 -2.26
N ILE A 280 -19.59 -14.09 -2.87
CA ILE A 280 -19.77 -12.70 -2.46
C ILE A 280 -20.37 -11.91 -3.62
N GLU A 281 -21.51 -11.26 -3.39
CA GLU A 281 -22.15 -10.34 -4.33
C GLU A 281 -22.51 -9.02 -3.64
N GLY A 282 -22.85 -8.00 -4.43
CA GLY A 282 -23.20 -6.67 -3.93
C GLY A 282 -22.30 -5.57 -4.46
N ARG A 283 -22.54 -4.34 -4.00
CA ARG A 283 -21.81 -3.13 -4.40
C ARG A 283 -21.14 -2.48 -3.21
N SER A 284 -19.98 -1.87 -3.43
CA SER A 284 -19.28 -1.15 -2.39
C SER A 284 -18.57 0.11 -2.88
N ASP A 285 -18.57 1.14 -2.02
CA ASP A 285 -17.72 2.32 -2.17
C ASP A 285 -16.77 2.43 -0.97
N LEU A 286 -15.54 2.80 -1.24
CA LEU A 286 -14.50 3.06 -0.26
C LEU A 286 -13.93 4.46 -0.51
N ALA A 287 -13.81 5.26 0.55
CA ALA A 287 -13.03 6.49 0.51
C ALA A 287 -12.11 6.54 1.72
N VAL A 288 -10.85 6.90 1.49
CA VAL A 288 -9.82 7.05 2.51
C VAL A 288 -9.23 8.45 2.41
N LYS A 289 -9.10 9.12 3.54
CA LYS A 289 -8.42 10.40 3.67
C LYS A 289 -7.31 10.26 4.69
N PHE A 290 -6.10 10.67 4.33
CA PHE A 290 -4.98 10.70 5.26
C PHE A 290 -4.29 12.05 5.15
N LYS A 291 -4.45 12.89 6.18
CA LYS A 291 -4.11 14.31 6.09
C LYS A 291 -3.56 14.85 7.38
N GLY A 292 -2.47 15.59 7.30
CA GLY A 292 -1.94 16.36 8.42
C GLY A 292 -0.43 16.51 8.34
N ARG A 293 0.16 16.98 9.44
CA ARG A 293 1.60 17.09 9.60
C ARG A 293 2.08 16.03 10.56
N TYR A 294 3.07 15.27 10.13
CA TYR A 294 3.85 14.42 11.02
C TYR A 294 5.06 15.20 11.56
N ASN A 295 5.28 15.12 12.87
CA ASN A 295 6.48 15.62 13.53
C ASN A 295 6.69 14.86 14.85
N ALA A 296 7.72 14.02 14.90
CA ALA A 296 8.03 13.20 16.07
C ALA A 296 8.32 14.04 17.31
N ALA A 297 9.10 15.12 17.19
CA ALA A 297 9.52 15.97 18.31
C ALA A 297 8.36 16.76 18.93
N LYS A 298 7.32 17.06 18.15
CA LYS A 298 6.10 17.75 18.61
C LYS A 298 4.94 16.79 18.88
N ASN A 299 5.17 15.49 18.78
CA ASN A 299 4.14 14.45 18.87
C ASN A 299 2.93 14.74 17.96
N GLN A 300 3.19 15.20 16.73
CA GLN A 300 2.16 15.47 15.73
C GLN A 300 2.05 14.29 14.77
N GLN A 301 0.82 13.86 14.52
CA GLN A 301 0.48 12.76 13.63
C GLN A 301 -0.62 13.23 12.66
N PRO A 302 -0.70 12.66 11.44
CA PRO A 302 -1.81 12.94 10.54
C PRO A 302 -3.14 12.37 11.04
N ASP A 303 -4.24 12.86 10.51
CA ASP A 303 -5.59 12.34 10.73
C ASP A 303 -5.92 11.26 9.69
N LEU A 304 -6.61 10.21 10.12
CA LEU A 304 -7.15 9.17 9.24
C LEU A 304 -8.68 9.27 9.17
N GLY A 305 -9.23 9.24 7.98
CA GLY A 305 -10.67 9.13 7.72
C GLY A 305 -10.94 7.97 6.76
N VAL A 306 -11.93 7.15 7.07
CA VAL A 306 -12.36 6.01 6.23
C VAL A 306 -13.89 6.04 6.12
N LYS A 307 -14.40 5.99 4.91
CA LYS A 307 -15.82 5.81 4.63
C LYS A 307 -16.01 4.53 3.82
N LEU A 308 -16.89 3.66 4.30
CA LEU A 308 -17.23 2.41 3.65
C LEU A 308 -18.75 2.32 3.48
N ASN A 309 -19.19 2.08 2.25
CA ASN A 309 -20.59 1.82 1.94
C ASN A 309 -20.71 0.45 1.28
N ILE A 310 -21.65 -0.36 1.75
CA ILE A 310 -22.03 -1.64 1.13
C ILE A 310 -23.52 -1.59 0.84
N ARG A 311 -23.91 -2.02 -0.36
CA ARG A 311 -25.31 -2.10 -0.81
C ARG A 311 -25.59 -3.47 -1.40
N ASP A 312 -26.73 -4.03 -1.03
CA ASP A 312 -27.24 -5.30 -1.55
C ASP A 312 -26.23 -6.45 -1.45
N GLY A 313 -25.48 -6.51 -0.35
CA GLY A 313 -24.46 -7.52 -0.17
C GLY A 313 -25.05 -8.92 0.09
N LEU A 314 -24.43 -9.91 -0.52
CA LEU A 314 -24.68 -11.34 -0.31
C LEU A 314 -23.37 -12.00 0.12
N VAL A 315 -23.41 -12.79 1.19
CA VAL A 315 -22.30 -13.63 1.64
C VAL A 315 -22.84 -15.05 1.85
N GLU A 316 -22.30 -15.99 1.09
CA GLU A 316 -22.70 -17.40 1.14
C GLU A 316 -21.45 -18.28 1.19
N TYR A 317 -21.08 -18.68 2.40
CA TYR A 317 -20.00 -19.64 2.61
C TYR A 317 -20.39 -21.03 2.08
N LYS A 318 -19.41 -21.80 1.61
CA LYS A 318 -19.62 -23.14 1.06
C LYS A 318 -20.36 -24.06 2.04
N LYS A 319 -21.41 -24.72 1.55
CA LYS A 319 -22.31 -25.59 2.33
C LYS A 319 -23.13 -24.87 3.40
N ALA A 320 -23.19 -23.53 3.39
CA ALA A 320 -24.13 -22.80 4.22
C ALA A 320 -25.57 -23.24 3.88
N PRO A 321 -26.43 -23.47 4.88
CA PRO A 321 -27.82 -23.85 4.64
C PRO A 321 -28.64 -22.71 4.06
N VAL A 322 -28.28 -21.46 4.41
CA VAL A 322 -28.88 -20.22 3.93
C VAL A 322 -27.80 -19.14 3.83
N PRO A 323 -27.91 -18.18 2.90
CA PRO A 323 -26.95 -17.09 2.79
C PRO A 323 -27.26 -15.95 3.79
N LEU A 324 -26.25 -15.12 4.05
CA LEU A 324 -26.46 -13.77 4.54
C LEU A 324 -26.77 -12.87 3.34
N SER A 325 -27.89 -12.16 3.39
CA SER A 325 -28.41 -11.36 2.27
C SER A 325 -28.85 -9.97 2.71
N GLY A 326 -28.92 -9.06 1.74
CA GLY A 326 -29.34 -7.68 2.00
C GLY A 326 -28.37 -6.93 2.90
N LEU A 327 -27.09 -7.31 2.90
CA LEU A 327 -26.06 -6.63 3.68
C LEU A 327 -25.95 -5.18 3.21
N LYS A 328 -26.26 -4.27 4.12
CA LYS A 328 -26.11 -2.83 3.94
C LYS A 328 -25.25 -2.29 5.05
N LEU A 329 -24.24 -1.51 4.68
CA LEU A 329 -23.35 -0.83 5.62
C LEU A 329 -23.19 0.62 5.17
N ASP A 330 -23.37 1.58 6.08
CA ASP A 330 -22.95 2.98 5.92
C ASP A 330 -22.10 3.33 7.13
N LEU A 331 -20.78 3.31 6.93
CA LEU A 331 -19.77 3.46 7.97
C LEU A 331 -18.86 4.64 7.64
N ASN A 332 -18.66 5.51 8.63
CA ASN A 332 -17.65 6.56 8.61
C ASN A 332 -16.81 6.47 9.89
N VAL A 333 -15.50 6.35 9.73
CA VAL A 333 -14.52 6.27 10.82
C VAL A 333 -13.55 7.42 10.67
N ASN A 334 -13.32 8.16 11.76
CA ASN A 334 -12.31 9.22 11.82
C ASN A 334 -11.44 9.01 13.04
N MET A 335 -10.12 9.06 12.86
CA MET A 335 -9.13 8.90 13.91
C MET A 335 -8.15 10.08 13.82
N PRO A 336 -8.49 11.21 14.45
CA PRO A 336 -7.63 12.38 14.50
C PRO A 336 -6.28 12.04 15.14
N SER A 337 -5.20 12.53 14.56
CA SER A 337 -3.82 12.32 15.02
C SER A 337 -3.44 10.85 15.25
N LEU A 338 -4.09 9.92 14.57
CA LEU A 338 -3.98 8.47 14.81
C LEU A 338 -4.17 8.08 16.29
N ASP A 339 -4.94 8.87 17.04
CA ASP A 339 -5.19 8.68 18.47
C ASP A 339 -6.48 7.87 18.66
N VAL A 340 -6.33 6.67 19.21
CA VAL A 340 -7.44 5.76 19.50
C VAL A 340 -8.44 6.35 20.50
N GLU A 341 -8.00 7.24 21.40
CA GLU A 341 -8.89 7.93 22.34
C GLU A 341 -9.71 9.04 21.68
N GLN A 342 -9.41 9.36 20.42
CA GLN A 342 -10.20 10.28 19.59
C GLN A 342 -10.95 9.58 18.47
N LEU A 343 -10.88 8.24 18.40
CA LEU A 343 -11.59 7.44 17.42
C LEU A 343 -13.08 7.78 17.45
N ALA A 344 -13.60 8.23 16.32
CA ALA A 344 -15.00 8.50 16.09
C ALA A 344 -15.54 7.53 15.04
N VAL A 345 -16.59 6.80 15.40
CA VAL A 345 -17.28 5.86 14.51
C VAL A 345 -18.72 6.33 14.35
N ASP A 346 -19.15 6.53 13.11
CA ASP A 346 -20.54 6.84 12.73
C ASP A 346 -21.00 5.76 11.74
N MET A 347 -21.65 4.73 12.29
CA MET A 347 -22.28 3.65 11.55
C MET A 347 -23.79 3.92 11.52
N LYS A 348 -24.25 4.48 10.41
CA LYS A 348 -25.66 4.88 10.25
C LYS A 348 -26.59 3.70 10.00
N ALA A 349 -26.06 2.65 9.40
CA ALA A 349 -26.79 1.42 9.14
C ALA A 349 -25.81 0.25 9.04
N LEU A 350 -26.11 -0.81 9.77
CA LEU A 350 -25.68 -2.17 9.50
C LEU A 350 -26.95 -3.03 9.48
N ASP A 351 -27.38 -3.41 8.29
CA ASP A 351 -28.59 -4.20 8.07
C ASP A 351 -28.23 -5.49 7.34
N PHE A 352 -28.77 -6.63 7.77
CA PHE A 352 -28.69 -7.87 7.00
C PHE A 352 -29.78 -8.86 7.43
N LYS A 353 -29.97 -9.90 6.62
CA LYS A 353 -30.81 -11.07 6.92
C LYS A 353 -30.01 -12.35 6.77
N VAL A 354 -30.40 -13.37 7.53
CA VAL A 354 -29.87 -14.74 7.39
C VAL A 354 -31.04 -15.68 7.13
N GLY A 355 -31.15 -16.15 5.88
CA GLY A 355 -32.39 -16.80 5.42
C GLY A 355 -33.63 -15.89 5.55
N ASP A 356 -34.81 -16.50 5.71
CA ASP A 356 -36.09 -15.77 5.68
C ASP A 356 -36.53 -15.22 7.04
N LYS A 357 -35.99 -15.75 8.14
CA LYS A 357 -36.51 -15.53 9.49
C LYS A 357 -35.65 -14.59 10.33
N ASP A 358 -34.35 -14.59 10.09
CA ASP A 358 -33.40 -13.91 10.94
C ASP A 358 -32.95 -12.60 10.30
N TYR A 359 -32.85 -11.56 11.12
CA TYR A 359 -32.51 -10.22 10.70
C TYR A 359 -31.72 -9.49 11.77
N PHE A 360 -30.96 -8.50 11.34
CA PHE A 360 -30.20 -7.62 12.23
C PHE A 360 -30.17 -6.21 11.66
N HIS A 361 -30.37 -5.25 12.55
CA HIS A 361 -30.30 -3.82 12.32
C HIS A 361 -29.45 -3.21 13.44
N ALA A 362 -28.48 -2.40 13.07
CA ALA A 362 -27.70 -1.64 14.02
C ALA A 362 -27.38 -0.24 13.52
N PHE A 363 -27.44 0.69 14.47
CA PHE A 363 -26.94 2.05 14.39
C PHE A 363 -25.94 2.24 15.53
N LEU A 364 -24.80 2.87 15.26
CA LEU A 364 -23.80 3.20 16.27
C LEU A 364 -23.16 4.54 15.94
N GLN A 365 -23.17 5.43 16.92
CA GLN A 365 -22.29 6.59 16.97
C GLN A 365 -21.44 6.47 18.23
N SER A 366 -20.13 6.47 18.08
CA SER A 366 -19.22 6.48 19.21
C SER A 366 -18.08 7.47 19.01
N ARG A 367 -17.56 7.99 20.13
CA ARG A 367 -16.34 8.80 20.17
C ARG A 367 -15.54 8.46 21.42
N GLY A 368 -14.26 8.18 21.23
CA GLY A 368 -13.34 7.73 22.27
C GLY A 368 -13.34 6.21 22.44
N PHE A 369 -12.30 5.69 23.10
CA PHE A 369 -12.12 4.26 23.30
C PHE A 369 -12.25 3.88 24.79
N SER A 370 -11.39 4.43 25.65
CA SER A 370 -11.41 4.16 27.10
C SER A 370 -12.55 4.90 27.80
N GLU A 371 -12.82 6.14 27.37
CA GLU A 371 -13.98 6.92 27.77
C GLU A 371 -14.83 7.20 26.53
N MET A 372 -15.85 6.37 26.33
CA MET A 372 -16.60 6.33 25.10
C MET A 372 -17.96 7.02 25.25
N ALA A 373 -18.14 8.13 24.56
CA ALA A 373 -19.47 8.69 24.32
C ALA A 373 -20.12 7.84 23.24
N LEU A 374 -21.26 7.22 23.52
CA LEU A 374 -21.94 6.34 22.56
C LEU A 374 -23.44 6.53 22.51
N LYS A 375 -23.97 6.37 21.30
CA LYS A 375 -25.39 6.26 20.99
C LYS A 375 -25.57 5.05 20.07
N ALA A 376 -26.37 4.09 20.50
CA ALA A 376 -26.62 2.86 19.75
C ALA A 376 -28.10 2.52 19.72
N ASP A 377 -28.53 1.92 18.62
CA ASP A 377 -29.85 1.29 18.45
C ASP A 377 -29.60 -0.04 17.75
N ILE A 378 -29.97 -1.14 18.41
CA ILE A 378 -29.73 -2.50 17.93
C ILE A 378 -31.05 -3.25 18.00
N LYS A 379 -31.43 -3.86 16.88
CA LYS A 379 -32.61 -4.70 16.80
C LYS A 379 -32.34 -5.92 15.93
N GLY A 380 -32.59 -7.11 16.44
CA GLY A 380 -32.38 -8.32 15.66
C GLY A 380 -32.86 -9.59 16.32
N THR A 381 -33.04 -10.61 15.50
CA THR A 381 -33.25 -12.00 15.92
C THR A 381 -32.37 -12.86 15.05
N LEU A 382 -31.44 -13.60 15.67
CA LEU A 382 -30.41 -14.37 15.00
C LEU A 382 -30.30 -15.76 15.63
N ASP A 383 -30.37 -16.80 14.82
CA ASP A 383 -29.79 -18.10 15.15
C ASP A 383 -28.28 -18.04 14.88
N LEU A 384 -27.49 -18.03 15.96
CA LEU A 384 -26.04 -17.82 15.88
C LEU A 384 -25.34 -18.95 15.11
N LYS A 385 -25.87 -20.17 15.16
CA LYS A 385 -25.33 -21.31 14.40
C LYS A 385 -25.55 -21.10 12.90
N THR A 386 -26.70 -20.56 12.52
CA THR A 386 -27.04 -20.26 11.14
C THR A 386 -26.22 -19.09 10.61
N LEU A 387 -26.04 -18.04 11.42
CA LEU A 387 -25.16 -16.91 11.10
C LEU A 387 -23.70 -17.37 10.93
N ASP A 388 -23.20 -18.15 11.87
CA ASP A 388 -21.85 -18.73 11.85
C ASP A 388 -21.64 -19.58 10.58
N ALA A 389 -22.60 -20.43 10.23
CA ALA A 389 -22.55 -21.24 9.00
C ALA A 389 -22.64 -20.39 7.72
N ALA A 390 -23.44 -19.32 7.70
CA ALA A 390 -23.58 -18.42 6.55
C ALA A 390 -22.30 -17.62 6.28
N LEU A 391 -21.66 -17.15 7.34
CA LEU A 391 -20.40 -16.41 7.29
C LEU A 391 -19.19 -17.32 7.18
N GLY A 392 -19.23 -18.57 7.64
CA GLY A 392 -18.07 -19.45 7.70
C GLY A 392 -16.96 -18.92 8.59
N ILE A 393 -17.31 -18.39 9.78
CA ILE A 393 -16.33 -17.84 10.72
C ILE A 393 -15.38 -18.96 11.14
N GLN A 394 -14.09 -18.80 10.79
CA GLN A 394 -13.07 -19.74 11.23
C GLN A 394 -12.72 -19.45 12.70
N ASP A 395 -12.21 -20.46 13.41
CA ASP A 395 -11.71 -20.34 14.78
C ASP A 395 -12.73 -20.04 15.89
N VAL A 396 -14.01 -19.93 15.53
CA VAL A 396 -15.13 -19.73 16.46
C VAL A 396 -16.30 -20.61 16.04
N ASP A 397 -16.92 -21.32 16.97
CA ASP A 397 -18.23 -21.96 16.77
C ASP A 397 -19.20 -21.30 17.77
N LEU A 398 -20.21 -20.64 17.22
CA LEU A 398 -21.19 -19.83 17.93
C LEU A 398 -22.57 -20.42 17.72
N ARG A 399 -23.28 -20.71 18.81
CA ARG A 399 -24.67 -21.21 18.74
C ARG A 399 -25.53 -20.54 19.77
N GLY A 400 -26.83 -20.71 19.59
CA GLY A 400 -27.86 -20.14 20.44
C GLY A 400 -28.75 -19.19 19.65
N LYS A 401 -29.87 -18.80 20.27
CA LYS A 401 -30.81 -17.85 19.71
C LYS A 401 -30.62 -16.50 20.40
N LEU A 402 -30.19 -15.51 19.64
CA LEU A 402 -30.01 -14.14 20.09
C LEU A 402 -31.21 -13.31 19.67
N VAL A 403 -31.88 -12.66 20.62
CA VAL A 403 -32.87 -11.61 20.37
C VAL A 403 -32.36 -10.34 21.04
N ALA A 404 -32.25 -9.26 20.28
CA ALA A 404 -31.84 -7.95 20.79
C ALA A 404 -32.86 -6.90 20.37
N ASP A 405 -33.27 -6.06 21.31
CA ASP A 405 -33.97 -4.79 21.05
C ASP A 405 -33.46 -3.84 22.13
N LEU A 406 -32.46 -3.03 21.80
CA LEU A 406 -31.68 -2.25 22.74
C LEU A 406 -31.39 -0.86 22.18
N THR A 407 -31.66 0.15 22.99
CA THR A 407 -31.20 1.53 22.76
C THR A 407 -30.25 1.92 23.87
N ALA A 408 -29.14 2.58 23.53
CA ALA A 408 -28.16 3.06 24.48
C ALA A 408 -27.73 4.49 24.12
N ASN A 409 -27.60 5.37 25.11
CA ASN A 409 -27.12 6.74 24.93
C ASN A 409 -26.44 7.25 26.19
N GLY A 410 -25.16 7.58 26.11
CA GLY A 410 -24.43 8.16 27.22
C GLY A 410 -22.94 7.85 27.18
N GLN A 411 -22.32 7.84 28.37
CA GLN A 411 -20.88 7.65 28.53
C GLN A 411 -20.59 6.26 29.10
N TYR A 412 -19.71 5.52 28.44
CA TYR A 412 -19.10 4.31 28.96
C TYR A 412 -17.69 4.61 29.48
N SER A 413 -17.43 4.29 30.75
CA SER A 413 -16.10 4.36 31.34
C SER A 413 -16.02 3.41 32.52
N THR A 414 -15.06 2.48 32.46
CA THR A 414 -14.80 1.54 33.56
C THR A 414 -14.24 2.27 34.78
N THR A 415 -13.32 3.22 34.56
CA THR A 415 -12.69 4.04 35.61
C THR A 415 -13.70 4.95 36.32
N LYS A 416 -14.56 5.63 35.55
CA LYS A 416 -15.60 6.52 36.12
C LYS A 416 -16.85 5.76 36.54
N LYS A 417 -16.91 4.44 36.31
CA LYS A 417 -18.07 3.59 36.59
C LYS A 417 -19.35 4.17 35.98
N THR A 418 -19.25 4.64 34.74
CA THR A 418 -20.39 5.13 33.96
C THR A 418 -20.78 4.13 32.91
N PHE A 419 -22.08 3.93 32.74
CA PHE A 419 -22.65 3.09 31.70
C PHE A 419 -23.68 3.94 30.94
N PRO A 420 -23.79 3.81 29.61
CA PRO A 420 -24.79 4.54 28.85
C PRO A 420 -26.19 4.28 29.38
N LYS A 421 -27.05 5.30 29.33
CA LYS A 421 -28.48 5.09 29.59
C LYS A 421 -29.00 4.10 28.58
N THR A 422 -29.49 2.97 29.06
CA THR A 422 -29.77 1.82 28.21
C THR A 422 -31.18 1.35 28.51
N LYS A 423 -31.97 1.16 27.46
CA LYS A 423 -33.33 0.64 27.53
C LYS A 423 -33.48 -0.47 26.51
N GLY A 424 -33.97 -1.61 27.00
CA GLY A 424 -34.28 -2.76 26.17
C GLY A 424 -33.67 -4.02 26.75
N GLY A 425 -33.47 -5.01 25.90
CA GLY A 425 -32.88 -6.25 26.35
C GLY A 425 -32.18 -7.03 25.27
N ILE A 426 -31.26 -7.87 25.75
CA ILE A 426 -30.60 -8.90 24.97
C ILE A 426 -30.96 -10.23 25.61
N ASN A 427 -31.44 -11.17 24.82
CA ASN A 427 -31.81 -12.50 25.24
C ASN A 427 -31.07 -13.50 24.35
N LEU A 428 -30.03 -14.11 24.91
CA LEU A 428 -29.33 -15.24 24.35
C LEU A 428 -29.79 -16.52 25.04
N GLN A 429 -30.38 -17.42 24.27
CA GLN A 429 -30.82 -18.73 24.73
C GLN A 429 -29.96 -19.83 24.14
N ASN A 430 -29.60 -20.81 24.98
CA ASN A 430 -28.77 -21.97 24.60
C ASN A 430 -27.47 -21.52 23.92
N GLY A 431 -26.88 -20.44 24.43
CA GLY A 431 -25.63 -19.91 23.92
C GLY A 431 -24.51 -20.93 24.10
N TRP A 432 -23.71 -21.06 23.05
CA TRP A 432 -22.58 -21.97 23.02
C TRP A 432 -21.44 -21.25 22.31
N LEU A 433 -20.26 -21.23 22.92
CA LEU A 433 -19.08 -20.61 22.36
C LEU A 433 -17.90 -21.58 22.49
N LYS A 434 -17.24 -21.86 21.37
CA LYS A 434 -15.94 -22.53 21.36
C LYS A 434 -15.01 -21.75 20.47
N THR A 435 -13.78 -21.57 20.91
CA THR A 435 -12.73 -20.95 20.10
C THR A 435 -11.57 -21.92 19.94
N THR A 436 -10.71 -21.71 18.96
CA THR A 436 -9.48 -22.51 18.85
C THR A 436 -8.48 -22.24 19.98
N HIS A 437 -8.51 -21.04 20.56
CA HIS A 437 -7.71 -20.69 21.74
C HIS A 437 -8.23 -21.29 23.04
N TYR A 438 -9.52 -21.61 23.12
CA TYR A 438 -10.14 -22.26 24.28
C TYR A 438 -10.95 -23.49 23.83
N PRO A 439 -10.33 -24.69 23.82
CA PRO A 439 -10.91 -25.88 23.19
C PRO A 439 -12.08 -26.48 23.95
N ASN A 440 -12.31 -26.05 25.20
CA ASN A 440 -13.48 -26.44 25.99
C ASN A 440 -14.65 -25.51 25.64
N PRO A 441 -15.75 -26.02 25.08
CA PRO A 441 -16.88 -25.16 24.78
C PRO A 441 -17.50 -24.60 26.06
N ILE A 442 -17.80 -23.31 26.07
CA ILE A 442 -18.69 -22.70 27.06
C ILE A 442 -20.11 -22.99 26.58
N THR A 443 -20.83 -23.82 27.34
CA THR A 443 -22.19 -24.28 26.98
C THR A 443 -23.24 -23.64 27.87
N ASP A 444 -24.50 -23.78 27.47
CA ASP A 444 -25.67 -23.37 28.27
C ASP A 444 -25.64 -21.91 28.71
N ILE A 445 -25.01 -21.04 27.90
CA ILE A 445 -24.98 -19.61 28.14
C ILE A 445 -26.41 -19.10 27.99
N LYS A 446 -27.05 -18.82 29.13
CA LYS A 446 -28.31 -18.11 29.20
C LYS A 446 -27.98 -16.71 29.67
N PHE A 447 -28.10 -15.76 28.76
CA PHE A 447 -27.93 -14.35 29.07
C PHE A 447 -29.22 -13.65 28.69
N VAL A 448 -30.09 -13.49 29.68
CA VAL A 448 -31.19 -12.55 29.59
C VAL A 448 -30.70 -11.32 30.32
N ALA A 449 -30.60 -10.20 29.64
CA ALA A 449 -30.34 -8.93 30.29
C ALA A 449 -31.44 -7.99 29.86
N ASN A 450 -32.40 -7.76 30.75
CA ASN A 450 -33.23 -6.57 30.64
C ASN A 450 -32.45 -5.45 31.32
N VAL A 451 -31.98 -4.51 30.51
CA VAL A 451 -31.18 -3.40 30.98
C VAL A 451 -32.09 -2.18 31.03
N LEU A 452 -32.29 -1.69 32.25
CA LEU A 452 -32.83 -0.35 32.48
C LEU A 452 -31.76 0.45 33.23
N ASN A 453 -31.25 1.48 32.59
CA ASN A 453 -30.36 2.46 33.19
C ASN A 453 -30.86 3.85 32.78
N ASP A 454 -31.52 4.55 33.69
CA ASP A 454 -32.20 5.82 33.41
C ASP A 454 -31.33 7.04 33.71
N LYS A 455 -30.38 6.90 34.65
CA LYS A 455 -29.51 7.98 35.15
C LYS A 455 -28.12 7.94 34.52
N GLY A 456 -27.67 6.79 34.00
CA GLY A 456 -26.39 6.61 33.32
C GLY A 456 -25.22 6.34 34.26
N THR A 457 -25.49 5.85 35.47
CA THR A 457 -24.45 5.46 36.44
C THR A 457 -24.55 3.96 36.73
N TYR A 458 -23.57 3.39 37.43
CA TYR A 458 -23.66 1.99 37.85
C TYR A 458 -24.69 1.80 38.96
N ASP A 459 -25.00 2.83 39.74
CA ASP A 459 -25.89 2.74 40.92
C ASP A 459 -27.35 2.45 40.55
N ASP A 460 -27.78 2.85 39.36
CA ASP A 460 -29.14 2.62 38.85
C ASP A 460 -29.19 1.61 37.71
N LEU A 461 -28.06 1.00 37.36
CA LEU A 461 -28.00 -0.09 36.40
C LEU A 461 -28.75 -1.29 36.98
N ARG A 462 -29.98 -1.49 36.51
CA ARG A 462 -30.76 -2.70 36.83
C ARG A 462 -30.57 -3.69 35.70
N VAL A 463 -29.85 -4.78 36.00
CA VAL A 463 -29.78 -5.96 35.14
C VAL A 463 -30.64 -7.04 35.79
N ALA A 464 -31.78 -7.34 35.20
CA ALA A 464 -32.53 -8.54 35.55
C ALA A 464 -32.02 -9.68 34.67
N VAL A 465 -31.38 -10.68 35.30
CA VAL A 465 -30.84 -11.90 34.70
C VAL A 465 -31.83 -13.05 34.78
#